data_AF-G7N6B1-F1
#
_entry.id   AF-G7N6B1-F1
#
_cell.length_a   1.000
_cell.length_b   1.000
_cell.length_c   1.000
_cell.angle_alpha   90.00
_cell.angle_beta   90.00
_cell.angle_gamma   90.00
#
_symmetry.space_group_name_H-M   'P 1'
#
loop_
_entity.id
_entity.type
_entity.pdbx_description
1 polymer ?
#
loop_
_entity_poly.entity_id
_entity_poly.type
_entity_poly.pdbx_seq_one_letter_code
_entity_poly.pdbx_strand_id
1 'polypeptide(L)'
;MTHNLLLNYSLYRKMGIHRPHKANAEEMTCSHSNDYIKFLHSTRPDNMSEYSKQMQRFNIGEDCLVFDGLFEFCQLSTGGSVASAVKLNKQQTDIAVNWAGGLHHEKKSEASGFCDVNDVVLAILELLKYHQRVLCIDIDIPHGDGVEEAFYTTDRVMTVSFHNYGEYFPGTGALWDIGAGKGKYYAVNYPLRDGIEDDSCEIIFKPIMSKVMEMFQPSAVALQCGSDSLSGDRLGCFSLTIKGNAKCTAVALDTEIPTELPYNDYFEYFGPDFKLHISPSNMTNQNTNEYLEKIKQRLFENLRVLPHAPEVQMQAIPEDKIPEESGDEDEEDPEQRISICSSDKRTACEEEFSDSEEEGEGGRKNSSNFKKAKRVKTEDEKEKDPEEKKEVTEEKTKEEKPEAKGVNEEVKLA
;
A
#
# COMPACT_ATOMS: atom_id res chain seq x y z
N MET A 1 -0.57 18.07 13.89
CA MET A 1 0.61 18.40 14.73
C MET A 1 1.81 18.82 13.88
N THR A 2 2.34 17.96 13.00
CA THR A 2 3.52 18.24 12.15
C THR A 2 3.47 19.58 11.42
N HIS A 3 2.37 19.88 10.72
CA HIS A 3 2.22 21.16 10.01
C HIS A 3 2.35 22.38 10.95
N ASN A 4 1.78 22.32 12.15
CA ASN A 4 1.83 23.40 13.13
C ASN A 4 3.26 23.60 13.68
N LEU A 5 4.01 22.51 13.88
CA LEU A 5 5.44 22.59 14.22
C LEU A 5 6.25 23.25 13.10
N LEU A 6 6.05 22.84 11.84
CA LEU A 6 6.75 23.43 10.69
C LEU A 6 6.49 24.93 10.55
N LEU A 7 5.25 25.38 10.85
CA LEU A 7 4.89 26.80 10.87
C LEU A 7 5.65 27.55 11.96
N ASN A 8 5.69 27.02 13.18
CA ASN A 8 6.33 27.68 14.33
C ASN A 8 7.86 27.64 14.25
N TYR A 9 8.45 26.63 13.59
CA TYR A 9 9.86 26.64 13.19
C TYR A 9 10.15 27.55 11.98
N SER A 10 9.13 28.19 11.40
CA SER A 10 9.24 29.05 10.22
C SER A 10 9.78 28.35 8.96
N LEU A 11 9.70 27.03 8.89
CA LEU A 11 10.16 26.24 7.73
C LEU A 11 9.29 26.46 6.50
N TYR A 12 8.01 26.83 6.68
CA TYR A 12 7.11 27.19 5.58
C TYR A 12 7.64 28.29 4.66
N ARG A 13 8.55 29.14 5.15
CA ARG A 13 9.16 30.22 4.37
C ARG A 13 10.21 29.71 3.38
N LYS A 14 10.67 28.48 3.55
CA LYS A 14 11.74 27.84 2.77
C LYS A 14 11.22 26.82 1.77
N MET A 15 9.91 26.62 1.67
CA MET A 15 9.28 25.63 0.80
C MET A 15 7.98 26.13 0.18
N GLY A 16 7.64 25.62 -1.00
CA GLY A 16 6.34 25.87 -1.62
C GLY A 16 5.27 25.04 -0.94
N ILE A 17 4.30 25.68 -0.28
CA ILE A 17 3.17 24.99 0.33
C ILE A 17 2.00 24.96 -0.64
N HIS A 18 1.49 23.75 -0.90
CA HIS A 18 0.37 23.51 -1.79
C HIS A 18 -0.74 22.79 -1.04
N ARG A 19 -1.98 23.15 -1.36
CA ARG A 19 -3.14 22.35 -0.97
C ARG A 19 -3.38 21.33 -2.08
N PRO A 20 -3.47 20.02 -1.77
CA PRO A 20 -3.71 19.01 -2.79
C PRO A 20 -5.12 19.16 -3.37
N HIS A 21 -5.28 18.77 -4.64
CA HIS A 21 -6.62 18.49 -5.16
C HIS A 21 -7.15 17.19 -4.55
N LYS A 22 -8.47 17.01 -4.56
CA LYS A 22 -9.06 15.72 -4.20
C LYS A 22 -8.88 14.79 -5.37
N ALA A 23 -8.13 13.69 -5.18
CA ALA A 23 -7.98 12.69 -6.22
C ALA A 23 -9.35 12.15 -6.64
N ASN A 24 -9.60 12.04 -7.93
CA ASN A 24 -10.87 11.50 -8.41
C ASN A 24 -10.82 9.96 -8.49
N ALA A 25 -11.97 9.32 -8.71
CA ALA A 25 -12.02 7.87 -8.82
C ALA A 25 -11.20 7.35 -10.01
N GLU A 26 -11.09 8.11 -11.11
CA GLU A 26 -10.34 7.72 -12.31
C GLU A 26 -8.84 7.58 -12.00
N GLU A 27 -8.26 8.56 -11.28
CA GLU A 27 -6.88 8.51 -10.79
C GLU A 27 -6.66 7.29 -9.91
N MET A 28 -7.57 7.01 -8.96
CA MET A 28 -7.44 5.85 -8.05
C MET A 28 -7.56 4.51 -8.79
N THR A 29 -8.46 4.40 -9.77
CA THR A 29 -8.67 3.17 -10.54
C THR A 29 -7.53 2.84 -11.52
N CYS A 30 -6.48 3.68 -11.59
CA CYS A 30 -5.27 3.34 -12.32
C CYS A 30 -4.52 2.15 -11.69
N SER A 31 -4.62 1.94 -10.38
CA SER A 31 -4.10 0.77 -9.67
C SER A 31 -5.20 -0.10 -9.08
N HIS A 32 -6.25 0.50 -8.52
CA HIS A 32 -7.29 -0.21 -7.78
C HIS A 32 -8.45 -0.69 -8.66
N SER A 33 -9.18 -1.71 -8.20
CA SER A 33 -10.36 -2.17 -8.92
C SER A 33 -11.51 -1.15 -8.86
N ASN A 34 -12.26 -1.07 -9.96
CA ASN A 34 -13.39 -0.15 -10.10
C ASN A 34 -14.47 -0.38 -9.02
N ASP A 35 -14.72 -1.63 -8.66
CA ASP A 35 -15.72 -2.00 -7.66
C ASP A 35 -15.28 -1.61 -6.24
N TYR A 36 -14.00 -1.75 -5.92
CA TYR A 36 -13.42 -1.32 -4.65
C TYR A 36 -13.51 0.21 -4.45
N ILE A 37 -13.08 0.99 -5.44
CA ILE A 37 -13.16 2.47 -5.35
C ILE A 37 -14.62 2.96 -5.29
N LYS A 38 -15.53 2.32 -6.04
CA LYS A 38 -16.97 2.62 -5.93
C LYS A 38 -17.51 2.32 -4.55
N PHE A 39 -17.08 1.21 -3.93
CA PHE A 39 -17.44 0.86 -2.57
C PHE A 39 -16.91 1.90 -1.57
N LEU A 40 -15.63 2.29 -1.62
CA LEU A 40 -15.08 3.33 -0.73
C LEU A 40 -15.82 4.68 -0.88
N HIS A 41 -16.18 5.05 -2.11
CA HIS A 41 -16.95 6.27 -2.38
C HIS A 41 -18.37 6.23 -1.78
N SER A 42 -18.98 5.04 -1.70
CA SER A 42 -20.39 4.87 -1.34
C SER A 42 -20.59 4.54 0.14
N THR A 43 -19.59 3.92 0.76
CA THR A 43 -19.64 3.42 2.13
C THR A 43 -19.59 4.56 3.13
N ARG A 44 -20.48 4.49 4.12
CA ARG A 44 -20.65 5.47 5.18
C ARG A 44 -21.07 4.74 6.46
N PRO A 45 -20.83 5.32 7.65
CA PRO A 45 -21.27 4.69 8.91
C PRO A 45 -22.76 4.37 8.98
N ASP A 46 -23.62 5.14 8.28
CA ASP A 46 -25.07 4.96 8.28
C ASP A 46 -25.57 3.82 7.38
N ASN A 47 -24.79 3.40 6.38
CA ASN A 47 -25.17 2.35 5.43
C ASN A 47 -24.35 1.05 5.55
N MET A 48 -23.49 0.92 6.57
CA MET A 48 -22.62 -0.26 6.75
C MET A 48 -23.35 -1.60 6.73
N SER A 49 -24.57 -1.66 7.26
CA SER A 49 -25.37 -2.90 7.31
C SER A 49 -25.72 -3.43 5.90
N GLU A 50 -25.89 -2.53 4.92
CA GLU A 50 -26.17 -2.86 3.52
C GLU A 50 -24.93 -3.42 2.80
N TYR A 51 -23.74 -3.06 3.28
CA TYR A 51 -22.45 -3.39 2.65
C TYR A 51 -21.70 -4.56 3.31
N SER A 52 -22.28 -5.26 4.28
CA SER A 52 -21.63 -6.35 5.03
C SER A 52 -20.81 -7.36 4.19
N LYS A 53 -21.35 -7.80 3.03
CA LYS A 53 -20.64 -8.71 2.12
C LYS A 53 -19.43 -8.05 1.44
N GLN A 54 -19.55 -6.79 1.04
CA GLN A 54 -18.47 -6.04 0.41
C GLN A 54 -17.39 -5.68 1.43
N MET A 55 -17.79 -5.31 2.64
CA MET A 55 -16.87 -5.08 3.76
C MET A 55 -15.98 -6.30 4.03
N GLN A 56 -16.56 -7.50 4.09
CA GLN A 56 -15.78 -8.73 4.23
C GLN A 56 -14.86 -8.98 3.04
N ARG A 57 -15.34 -8.77 1.81
CA ARG A 57 -14.55 -8.98 0.58
C ARG A 57 -13.38 -8.00 0.46
N PHE A 58 -13.56 -6.76 0.89
CA PHE A 58 -12.59 -5.68 0.76
C PHE A 58 -11.79 -5.45 2.05
N ASN A 59 -11.88 -6.38 3.01
CA ASN A 59 -11.16 -6.37 4.28
C ASN A 59 -11.36 -5.08 5.12
N ILE A 60 -12.59 -4.56 5.14
CA ILE A 60 -12.98 -3.42 5.98
C ILE A 60 -13.79 -3.94 7.18
N GLY A 61 -13.33 -3.66 8.39
CA GLY A 61 -14.07 -3.98 9.61
C GLY A 61 -13.25 -3.98 10.89
N GLU A 62 -12.18 -4.79 10.97
CA GLU A 62 -11.37 -4.91 12.19
C GLU A 62 -10.30 -3.82 12.25
N ASP A 63 -9.29 -3.90 11.38
CA ASP A 63 -8.20 -2.93 11.36
C ASP A 63 -8.55 -1.68 10.53
N CYS A 64 -9.19 -1.86 9.36
CA CYS A 64 -9.61 -0.77 8.49
C CYS A 64 -11.08 -0.41 8.78
N LEU A 65 -11.33 0.78 9.33
CA LEU A 65 -12.65 1.18 9.82
C LEU A 65 -13.38 2.10 8.84
N VAL A 66 -14.70 1.95 8.78
CA VAL A 66 -15.56 2.96 8.13
C VAL A 66 -15.76 4.13 9.09
N PHE A 67 -15.40 5.34 8.65
CA PHE A 67 -15.63 6.58 9.38
C PHE A 67 -16.15 7.70 8.48
N ASP A 68 -16.74 8.73 9.11
CA ASP A 68 -17.23 9.89 8.39
C ASP A 68 -16.09 10.62 7.67
N GLY A 69 -16.18 10.69 6.34
CA GLY A 69 -15.16 11.32 5.52
C GLY A 69 -14.02 10.38 5.08
N LEU A 70 -14.15 9.05 5.26
CA LEU A 70 -13.19 8.04 4.79
C LEU A 70 -12.72 8.30 3.35
N PHE A 71 -13.65 8.44 2.41
CA PHE A 71 -13.28 8.68 1.01
C PHE A 71 -12.54 10.01 0.84
N GLU A 72 -12.98 11.09 1.50
CA GLU A 72 -12.30 12.39 1.43
C GLU A 72 -10.87 12.33 2.00
N PHE A 73 -10.66 11.55 3.06
CA PHE A 73 -9.33 11.28 3.59
C PHE A 73 -8.43 10.62 2.53
N CYS A 74 -8.92 9.56 1.87
CA CYS A 74 -8.21 8.88 0.79
C CYS A 74 -7.91 9.84 -0.37
N GLN A 75 -8.86 10.70 -0.75
CA GLN A 75 -8.71 11.66 -1.83
C GLN A 75 -7.61 12.69 -1.56
N LEU A 76 -7.51 13.19 -0.33
CA LEU A 76 -6.51 14.20 0.05
C LEU A 76 -5.12 13.60 0.17
N SER A 77 -5.02 12.40 0.77
CA SER A 77 -3.77 11.65 0.86
C SER A 77 -3.22 11.34 -0.54
N THR A 78 -4.04 10.70 -1.39
CA THR A 78 -3.69 10.33 -2.76
C THR A 78 -3.39 11.55 -3.62
N GLY A 79 -4.23 12.58 -3.55
CA GLY A 79 -4.07 13.80 -4.34
C GLY A 79 -2.75 14.53 -4.04
N GLY A 80 -2.28 14.47 -2.78
CA GLY A 80 -0.97 15.00 -2.39
C GLY A 80 0.19 14.29 -3.07
N SER A 81 0.17 12.95 -3.09
CA SER A 81 1.24 12.12 -3.67
C SER A 81 1.25 12.20 -5.19
N VAL A 82 0.09 12.10 -5.85
CA VAL A 82 -0.02 12.23 -7.31
C VAL A 82 0.36 13.64 -7.78
N ALA A 83 -0.14 14.70 -7.12
CA ALA A 83 0.24 16.08 -7.48
C ALA A 83 1.74 16.33 -7.30
N SER A 84 2.35 15.73 -6.29
CA SER A 84 3.79 15.78 -6.05
C SER A 84 4.59 15.08 -7.16
N ALA A 85 4.17 13.89 -7.58
CA ALA A 85 4.76 13.16 -8.70
C ALA A 85 4.66 13.94 -10.02
N VAL A 86 3.48 14.52 -10.32
CA VAL A 86 3.30 15.40 -11.49
C VAL A 86 4.28 16.58 -11.46
N LYS A 87 4.53 17.15 -10.28
CA LYS A 87 5.43 18.29 -10.13
C LYS A 87 6.91 17.94 -10.34
N LEU A 88 7.32 16.75 -9.88
CA LEU A 88 8.63 16.16 -10.14
C LEU A 88 8.81 15.86 -11.64
N ASN A 89 7.84 15.21 -12.27
CA ASN A 89 7.84 14.92 -13.71
C ASN A 89 7.97 16.18 -14.57
N LYS A 90 7.28 17.27 -14.17
CA LYS A 90 7.36 18.57 -14.83
C LYS A 90 8.64 19.35 -14.51
N GLN A 91 9.56 18.77 -13.74
CA GLN A 91 10.84 19.38 -13.31
C GLN A 91 10.64 20.75 -12.64
N GLN A 92 9.53 20.91 -11.91
CA GLN A 92 9.20 22.16 -11.20
C GLN A 92 9.72 22.17 -9.77
N THR A 93 10.19 21.03 -9.27
CA THR A 93 10.73 20.85 -7.93
C THR A 93 11.69 19.68 -7.92
N ASP A 94 12.70 19.72 -7.04
CA ASP A 94 13.63 18.61 -6.83
C ASP A 94 13.13 17.63 -5.76
N ILE A 95 12.40 18.13 -4.76
CA ILE A 95 11.86 17.35 -3.64
C ILE A 95 10.41 17.78 -3.39
N ALA A 96 9.51 16.80 -3.33
CA ALA A 96 8.13 16.99 -2.94
C ALA A 96 7.80 16.13 -1.71
N VAL A 97 7.02 16.68 -0.77
CA VAL A 97 6.75 16.03 0.52
C VAL A 97 5.25 15.99 0.77
N ASN A 98 4.72 14.79 1.03
CA ASN A 98 3.34 14.58 1.44
C ASN A 98 3.28 13.70 2.69
N TRP A 99 3.20 14.32 3.88
CA TRP A 99 3.09 13.60 5.16
C TRP A 99 1.74 12.92 5.39
N ALA A 100 0.73 13.20 4.55
CA ALA A 100 -0.57 12.54 4.63
C ALA A 100 -0.63 11.24 3.81
N GLY A 101 0.36 11.01 2.95
CA GLY A 101 0.52 9.80 2.14
C GLY A 101 1.44 8.78 2.79
N GLY A 102 1.91 7.82 1.99
CA GLY A 102 2.77 6.73 2.46
C GLY A 102 1.99 5.50 2.94
N LEU A 103 0.73 5.36 2.53
CA LEU A 103 -0.15 4.24 2.89
C LEU A 103 0.21 3.02 2.05
N HIS A 104 1.20 2.25 2.51
CA HIS A 104 1.91 1.25 1.72
C HIS A 104 1.35 -0.19 1.78
N HIS A 105 0.41 -0.47 2.69
CA HIS A 105 -0.14 -1.82 2.91
C HIS A 105 -1.29 -2.18 1.97
N GLU A 106 -1.92 -1.17 1.37
CA GLU A 106 -3.11 -1.38 0.57
C GLU A 106 -2.80 -2.23 -0.68
N LYS A 107 -3.76 -3.10 -0.99
CA LYS A 107 -3.74 -4.01 -2.13
C LYS A 107 -4.74 -3.58 -3.19
N LYS A 108 -4.56 -4.02 -4.44
CA LYS A 108 -5.40 -3.67 -5.60
C LYS A 108 -6.93 -3.73 -5.36
N SER A 109 -7.41 -4.62 -4.49
CA SER A 109 -8.84 -4.81 -4.25
C SER A 109 -9.19 -5.03 -2.78
N GLU A 110 -8.33 -4.67 -1.83
CA GLU A 110 -8.65 -4.78 -0.40
C GLU A 110 -7.83 -3.81 0.44
N ALA A 111 -8.46 -3.31 1.52
CA ALA A 111 -7.78 -2.50 2.52
C ALA A 111 -6.91 -3.39 3.41
N SER A 112 -5.81 -2.85 3.93
CA SER A 112 -4.93 -3.60 4.83
C SER A 112 -4.11 -2.65 5.69
N GLY A 113 -3.85 -3.01 6.96
CA GLY A 113 -2.94 -2.25 7.83
C GLY A 113 -3.25 -0.75 7.92
N PHE A 114 -4.52 -0.39 8.13
CA PHE A 114 -5.03 1.00 8.17
C PHE A 114 -4.95 1.76 6.83
N CYS A 115 -4.63 1.08 5.72
CA CYS A 115 -4.48 1.68 4.40
C CYS A 115 -5.65 1.30 3.49
N ASP A 116 -6.40 2.30 3.03
CA ASP A 116 -7.55 2.12 2.13
C ASP A 116 -7.26 2.41 0.65
N VAL A 117 -6.27 3.26 0.34
CA VAL A 117 -5.83 3.54 -1.05
C VAL A 117 -4.30 3.67 -1.06
N ASN A 118 -3.63 2.96 -1.98
CA ASN A 118 -2.16 3.01 -2.08
C ASN A 118 -1.70 4.23 -2.89
N ASP A 119 -1.54 5.36 -2.19
CA ASP A 119 -1.08 6.61 -2.81
C ASP A 119 0.34 6.53 -3.37
N VAL A 120 1.17 5.64 -2.82
CA VAL A 120 2.57 5.44 -3.24
C VAL A 120 2.62 4.76 -4.61
N VAL A 121 1.83 3.71 -4.82
CA VAL A 121 1.72 3.03 -6.13
C VAL A 121 1.25 4.02 -7.20
N LEU A 122 0.22 4.82 -6.90
CA LEU A 122 -0.30 5.82 -7.84
C LEU A 122 0.73 6.90 -8.17
N ALA A 123 1.50 7.37 -7.19
CA ALA A 123 2.59 8.31 -7.42
C ALA A 123 3.72 7.70 -8.27
N ILE A 124 4.08 6.44 -8.03
CA ILE A 124 5.11 5.75 -8.83
C ILE A 124 4.62 5.54 -10.27
N LEU A 125 3.36 5.15 -10.49
CA LEU A 125 2.76 5.04 -11.82
C LEU A 125 2.81 6.38 -12.58
N GLU A 126 2.58 7.50 -11.88
CA GLU A 126 2.76 8.83 -12.46
C GLU A 126 4.23 9.11 -12.81
N LEU A 127 5.19 8.83 -11.92
CA LEU A 127 6.62 8.99 -12.21
C LEU A 127 7.10 8.14 -13.39
N LEU A 128 6.58 6.91 -13.54
CA LEU A 128 6.91 6.00 -14.63
C LEU A 128 6.50 6.53 -16.02
N LYS A 129 5.70 7.60 -16.12
CA LYS A 129 5.42 8.27 -17.40
C LYS A 129 6.66 8.96 -17.98
N TYR A 130 7.60 9.40 -17.14
CA TYR A 130 8.80 10.14 -17.56
C TYR A 130 10.11 9.45 -17.15
N HIS A 131 10.06 8.60 -16.13
CA HIS A 131 11.23 7.93 -15.56
C HIS A 131 11.27 6.45 -15.97
N GLN A 132 12.36 6.03 -16.62
CA GLN A 132 12.53 4.63 -17.02
C GLN A 132 12.62 3.69 -15.80
N ARG A 133 13.30 4.17 -14.74
CA ARG A 133 13.51 3.46 -13.48
C ARG A 133 13.19 4.35 -12.29
N VAL A 134 12.31 3.86 -11.40
CA VAL A 134 11.91 4.53 -10.16
C VAL A 134 12.31 3.64 -8.98
N LEU A 135 13.00 4.20 -7.99
CA LEU A 135 13.38 3.48 -6.78
C LEU A 135 12.40 3.83 -5.65
N CYS A 136 11.77 2.83 -5.04
CA CYS A 136 10.98 2.98 -3.84
C CYS A 136 11.80 2.49 -2.64
N ILE A 137 11.99 3.36 -1.65
CA ILE A 137 12.68 3.06 -0.39
C ILE A 137 11.66 3.16 0.73
N ASP A 138 11.65 2.16 1.60
CA ASP A 138 10.72 2.06 2.71
C ASP A 138 11.47 1.83 4.03
N ILE A 139 11.26 2.72 5.00
CA ILE A 139 11.87 2.70 6.34
C ILE A 139 10.82 2.58 7.46
N ASP A 140 9.57 2.29 7.09
CA ASP A 140 8.51 1.92 8.02
C ASP A 140 8.85 0.60 8.73
N ILE A 141 8.32 0.37 9.94
CA ILE A 141 8.65 -0.87 10.66
C ILE A 141 7.98 -2.12 10.04
N PRO A 142 6.73 -2.09 9.54
CA PRO A 142 6.14 -3.16 8.77
C PRO A 142 6.72 -3.18 7.36
N HIS A 143 6.69 -4.34 6.73
CA HIS A 143 7.07 -4.48 5.32
C HIS A 143 6.09 -3.71 4.42
N GLY A 144 6.62 -2.94 3.46
CA GLY A 144 5.87 -2.21 2.42
C GLY A 144 5.27 -3.12 1.35
N ASP A 145 4.45 -4.06 1.77
CA ASP A 145 3.98 -5.21 1.00
C ASP A 145 3.02 -4.86 -0.12
N GLY A 146 2.17 -3.84 0.02
CA GLY A 146 1.29 -3.38 -1.05
C GLY A 146 2.05 -2.77 -2.23
N VAL A 147 3.10 -1.99 -1.94
CA VAL A 147 3.97 -1.41 -2.98
C VAL A 147 4.83 -2.49 -3.64
N GLU A 148 5.39 -3.41 -2.85
CA GLU A 148 6.15 -4.55 -3.38
C GLU A 148 5.30 -5.43 -4.30
N GLU A 149 4.07 -5.78 -3.89
CA GLU A 149 3.18 -6.61 -4.67
C GLU A 149 2.79 -5.97 -6.01
N ALA A 150 2.46 -4.68 -6.00
CA ALA A 150 2.09 -3.94 -7.20
C ALA A 150 3.18 -3.93 -8.30
N PHE A 151 4.45 -4.02 -7.90
CA PHE A 151 5.59 -3.97 -8.82
C PHE A 151 6.41 -5.27 -8.87
N TYR A 152 5.91 -6.36 -8.28
CA TYR A 152 6.66 -7.61 -8.07
C TYR A 152 7.19 -8.26 -9.34
N THR A 153 6.58 -7.96 -10.49
CA THR A 153 6.87 -8.57 -11.79
C THR A 153 7.53 -7.63 -12.81
N THR A 154 7.88 -6.40 -12.43
CA THR A 154 8.51 -5.41 -13.31
C THR A 154 9.95 -5.06 -12.90
N ASP A 155 10.80 -4.76 -13.87
CA ASP A 155 12.18 -4.27 -13.69
C ASP A 155 12.28 -2.73 -13.71
N ARG A 156 11.16 -2.04 -13.96
CA ARG A 156 11.11 -0.56 -13.98
C ARG A 156 11.04 0.06 -12.60
N VAL A 157 10.62 -0.69 -11.60
CA VAL A 157 10.55 -0.25 -10.21
C VAL A 157 11.36 -1.19 -9.36
N MET A 158 12.19 -0.64 -8.49
CA MET A 158 12.87 -1.41 -7.45
C MET A 158 12.28 -1.03 -6.10
N THR A 159 11.84 -2.01 -5.33
CA THR A 159 11.39 -1.81 -3.94
C THR A 159 12.50 -2.23 -2.99
N VAL A 160 12.80 -1.38 -2.01
CA VAL A 160 13.79 -1.64 -0.97
C VAL A 160 13.16 -1.35 0.37
N SER A 161 12.94 -2.37 1.19
CA SER A 161 12.29 -2.24 2.50
C SER A 161 13.18 -2.76 3.63
N PHE A 162 13.24 -1.99 4.72
CA PHE A 162 13.93 -2.36 5.97
C PHE A 162 12.89 -2.44 7.09
N HIS A 163 12.53 -3.65 7.53
CA HIS A 163 11.35 -3.86 8.37
C HIS A 163 11.59 -4.96 9.41
N ASN A 164 10.75 -4.99 10.46
CA ASN A 164 10.73 -6.11 11.40
C ASN A 164 10.15 -7.36 10.70
N TYR A 165 10.79 -8.51 10.89
CA TYR A 165 10.37 -9.76 10.27
C TYR A 165 10.39 -10.93 11.26
N GLY A 166 9.30 -11.70 11.28
CA GLY A 166 9.07 -12.80 12.21
C GLY A 166 7.58 -12.91 12.54
N GLU A 167 7.24 -12.85 13.83
CA GLU A 167 5.85 -12.74 14.29
C GLU A 167 5.39 -11.26 14.27
N TYR A 168 5.47 -10.62 13.09
CA TYR A 168 5.13 -9.20 12.91
C TYR A 168 4.29 -9.00 11.63
N PHE A 169 3.37 -8.04 11.66
CA PHE A 169 2.55 -7.68 10.50
C PHE A 169 3.44 -7.04 9.41
N PRO A 170 3.23 -7.31 8.11
CA PRO A 170 2.18 -8.13 7.48
C PRO A 170 2.56 -9.62 7.30
N GLY A 171 3.74 -10.05 7.75
CA GLY A 171 4.23 -11.43 7.61
C GLY A 171 4.94 -11.75 6.28
N THR A 172 5.07 -10.77 5.39
CA THR A 172 5.85 -10.83 4.14
C THR A 172 7.19 -10.10 4.28
N GLY A 173 8.01 -10.02 3.22
CA GLY A 173 9.29 -9.32 3.24
C GLY A 173 10.46 -10.21 3.66
N ALA A 174 10.37 -11.51 3.39
CA ALA A 174 11.45 -12.42 3.71
C ALA A 174 12.70 -12.15 2.87
N LEU A 175 13.88 -12.59 3.35
CA LEU A 175 15.14 -12.45 2.61
C LEU A 175 15.15 -13.13 1.23
N TRP A 176 14.25 -14.10 1.01
CA TRP A 176 14.10 -14.80 -0.26
C TRP A 176 12.99 -14.24 -1.15
N ASP A 177 12.23 -13.25 -0.67
CA ASP A 177 11.25 -12.52 -1.46
C ASP A 177 12.02 -11.51 -2.31
N ILE A 178 12.31 -11.92 -3.55
CA ILE A 178 13.22 -11.20 -4.47
C ILE A 178 12.52 -10.79 -5.77
N GLY A 179 11.19 -10.84 -5.84
CA GLY A 179 10.44 -10.57 -7.06
C GLY A 179 10.31 -11.80 -7.98
N ALA A 180 9.46 -11.67 -9.00
CA ALA A 180 9.15 -12.73 -9.96
C ALA A 180 9.24 -12.24 -11.41
N GLY A 181 9.40 -13.17 -12.36
CA GLY A 181 9.46 -12.83 -13.78
C GLY A 181 10.56 -11.81 -14.10
N LYS A 182 10.19 -10.70 -14.75
CA LYS A 182 11.12 -9.59 -15.03
C LYS A 182 11.53 -8.81 -13.78
N GLY A 183 10.67 -8.77 -12.75
CA GLY A 183 10.95 -8.13 -11.46
C GLY A 183 11.83 -8.94 -10.52
N LYS A 184 12.31 -10.12 -10.94
CA LYS A 184 13.26 -10.90 -10.14
C LYS A 184 14.57 -10.13 -9.94
N TYR A 185 15.03 -10.03 -8.70
CA TYR A 185 16.11 -9.19 -8.18
C TYR A 185 15.80 -7.69 -8.06
N TYR A 186 14.56 -7.27 -8.31
CA TYR A 186 14.11 -5.88 -8.16
C TYR A 186 13.27 -5.64 -6.88
N ALA A 187 12.99 -6.69 -6.10
CA ALA A 187 12.52 -6.55 -4.72
C ALA A 187 13.68 -6.87 -3.76
N VAL A 188 13.97 -5.95 -2.84
CA VAL A 188 15.09 -6.02 -1.89
C VAL A 188 14.57 -5.87 -0.48
N ASN A 189 14.55 -6.99 0.24
CA ASN A 189 14.03 -7.04 1.59
C ASN A 189 15.13 -7.24 2.64
N TYR A 190 15.19 -6.34 3.61
CA TYR A 190 16.10 -6.43 4.75
C TYR A 190 15.30 -6.77 6.02
N PRO A 191 15.08 -8.06 6.31
CA PRO A 191 14.39 -8.47 7.53
C PRO A 191 15.25 -8.18 8.76
N LEU A 192 14.66 -7.49 9.73
CA LEU A 192 15.28 -7.10 10.99
C LEU A 192 14.54 -7.70 12.17
N ARG A 193 15.21 -7.68 13.33
CA ARG A 193 14.65 -8.04 14.63
C ARG A 193 14.47 -6.79 15.48
N ASP A 194 13.80 -6.98 16.60
CA ASP A 194 13.57 -6.00 17.64
C ASP A 194 14.84 -5.24 18.08
N GLY A 195 14.62 -3.97 18.43
CA GLY A 195 15.60 -3.14 19.13
C GLY A 195 16.76 -2.64 18.26
N ILE A 196 16.64 -2.60 16.92
CA ILE A 196 17.67 -1.97 16.09
C ILE A 196 17.90 -0.53 16.51
N GLU A 197 19.18 -0.15 16.60
CA GLU A 197 19.65 1.17 17.02
C GLU A 197 20.21 1.96 15.83
N ASP A 198 20.37 3.27 16.01
CA ASP A 198 20.85 4.21 14.99
C ASP A 198 22.15 3.76 14.30
N ASP A 199 23.15 3.35 15.07
CA ASP A 199 24.47 2.96 14.55
C ASP A 199 24.38 1.68 13.70
N SER A 200 23.60 0.69 14.15
CA SER A 200 23.36 -0.54 13.39
C SER A 200 22.62 -0.24 12.09
N CYS A 201 21.60 0.62 12.14
CA CYS A 201 20.83 1.02 10.97
C CYS A 201 21.70 1.77 9.94
N GLU A 202 22.56 2.70 10.39
CA GLU A 202 23.45 3.44 9.49
C GLU A 202 24.47 2.53 8.78
N ILE A 203 25.01 1.52 9.48
CA ILE A 203 25.98 0.56 8.94
C ILE A 203 25.37 -0.34 7.86
N ILE A 204 24.06 -0.60 7.91
CA ILE A 204 23.37 -1.45 6.92
C ILE A 204 22.78 -0.62 5.77
N PHE A 205 22.17 0.52 6.08
CA PHE A 205 21.41 1.32 5.13
C PHE A 205 22.35 1.93 4.07
N LYS A 206 23.41 2.62 4.49
CA LYS A 206 24.31 3.31 3.56
C LYS A 206 24.95 2.37 2.53
N PRO A 207 25.54 1.21 2.91
CA PRO A 207 26.13 0.31 1.92
C PRO A 207 25.11 -0.33 0.97
N ILE A 208 23.94 -0.73 1.49
CA ILE A 208 22.86 -1.31 0.67
C ILE A 208 22.37 -0.27 -0.33
N MET A 209 22.02 0.93 0.13
CA MET A 209 21.52 1.99 -0.75
C MET A 209 22.57 2.45 -1.75
N SER A 210 23.84 2.53 -1.36
CA SER A 210 24.92 2.84 -2.31
C SER A 210 25.00 1.79 -3.42
N LYS A 211 24.87 0.50 -3.07
CA LYS A 211 24.90 -0.58 -4.06
C LYS A 211 23.65 -0.61 -4.94
N VAL A 212 22.49 -0.32 -4.38
CA VAL A 212 21.23 -0.15 -5.12
C VAL A 212 21.36 0.99 -6.13
N MET A 213 21.83 2.16 -5.73
CA MET A 213 22.02 3.30 -6.63
C MET A 213 23.02 2.98 -7.76
N GLU A 214 24.11 2.27 -7.44
CA GLU A 214 25.13 1.84 -8.42
C GLU A 214 24.57 0.87 -9.48
N MET A 215 23.79 -0.13 -9.04
CA MET A 215 23.32 -1.21 -9.92
C MET A 215 22.00 -0.88 -10.63
N PHE A 216 21.05 -0.28 -9.90
CA PHE A 216 19.72 0.03 -10.44
C PHE A 216 19.69 1.37 -11.18
N GLN A 217 20.54 2.34 -10.81
CA GLN A 217 20.61 3.66 -11.45
C GLN A 217 19.22 4.29 -11.68
N PRO A 218 18.44 4.54 -10.60
CA PRO A 218 17.13 5.16 -10.73
C PRO A 218 17.23 6.61 -11.18
N SER A 219 16.17 7.10 -11.81
CA SER A 219 16.05 8.51 -12.23
C SER A 219 15.06 9.32 -11.39
N ALA A 220 14.30 8.64 -10.52
CA ALA A 220 13.45 9.23 -9.49
C ALA A 220 13.40 8.29 -8.26
N VAL A 221 13.20 8.86 -7.07
CA VAL A 221 13.12 8.13 -5.80
C VAL A 221 11.83 8.50 -5.07
N ALA A 222 11.08 7.49 -4.66
CA ALA A 222 10.01 7.61 -3.68
C ALA A 222 10.54 7.06 -2.34
N LEU A 223 10.52 7.88 -1.29
CA LEU A 223 10.99 7.47 0.05
C LEU A 223 9.81 7.55 1.02
N GLN A 224 9.28 6.39 1.39
CA GLN A 224 8.32 6.25 2.48
C GLN A 224 9.09 6.50 3.79
N CYS A 225 8.54 7.35 4.66
CA CYS A 225 9.19 7.79 5.90
C CYS A 225 8.36 7.43 7.14
N GLY A 226 8.03 6.15 7.29
CA GLY A 226 7.35 5.59 8.45
C GLY A 226 8.02 6.01 9.75
N SER A 227 7.20 6.42 10.73
CA SER A 227 7.68 6.95 12.00
C SER A 227 7.50 5.99 13.17
N ASP A 228 6.88 4.85 12.95
CA ASP A 228 6.70 3.77 13.94
C ASP A 228 7.97 2.92 14.15
N SER A 229 8.97 3.07 13.26
CA SER A 229 10.34 2.62 13.47
C SER A 229 11.09 3.38 14.57
N LEU A 230 10.51 4.45 15.11
CA LEU A 230 11.09 5.25 16.20
C LEU A 230 10.97 4.57 17.58
N SER A 231 11.97 4.82 18.42
CA SER A 231 12.00 4.39 19.81
C SER A 231 10.79 4.91 20.59
N GLY A 232 10.07 4.01 21.24
CA GLY A 232 8.91 4.35 22.08
C GLY A 232 7.61 4.51 21.29
N ASP A 233 7.58 4.07 20.03
CA ASP A 233 6.31 3.89 19.31
C ASP A 233 5.39 2.90 20.04
N ARG A 234 4.07 3.02 19.81
CA ARG A 234 3.05 2.20 20.47
C ARG A 234 2.89 0.81 19.87
N LEU A 235 3.22 0.63 18.60
CA LEU A 235 3.12 -0.61 17.84
C LEU A 235 4.50 -1.13 17.42
N GLY A 236 5.44 -0.22 17.14
CA GLY A 236 6.79 -0.52 16.75
C GLY A 236 7.67 -1.02 17.89
N CYS A 237 8.65 -1.84 17.54
CA CYS A 237 9.61 -2.45 18.46
C CYS A 237 11.07 -2.17 18.07
N PHE A 238 11.32 -1.07 17.36
CA PHE A 238 12.65 -0.55 17.07
C PHE A 238 13.09 0.49 18.10
N SER A 239 14.39 0.84 18.10
CA SER A 239 14.99 1.80 19.04
C SER A 239 15.69 2.94 18.30
N LEU A 240 15.14 3.37 17.16
CA LEU A 240 15.71 4.47 16.37
C LEU A 240 15.37 5.84 16.99
N THR A 241 16.30 6.77 16.92
CA THR A 241 16.02 8.17 17.24
C THR A 241 15.58 8.93 16.00
N ILE A 242 15.01 10.12 16.19
CA ILE A 242 14.70 11.04 15.09
C ILE A 242 15.95 11.37 14.27
N LYS A 243 17.14 11.40 14.90
CA LYS A 243 18.39 11.64 14.18
C LYS A 243 18.79 10.43 13.33
N GLY A 244 18.66 9.22 13.86
CA GLY A 244 18.91 7.98 13.12
C GLY A 244 17.98 7.87 11.91
N ASN A 245 16.68 8.07 12.13
CA ASN A 245 15.69 8.01 11.05
C ASN A 245 15.95 9.10 9.99
N ALA A 246 16.18 10.35 10.40
CA ALA A 246 16.44 11.46 9.48
C ALA A 246 17.76 11.34 8.69
N LYS A 247 18.75 10.59 9.21
CA LYS A 247 19.98 10.29 8.44
C LYS A 247 19.68 9.42 7.22
N CYS A 248 18.66 8.57 7.27
CA CYS A 248 18.19 7.80 6.11
C CYS A 248 17.47 8.71 5.09
N THR A 249 16.84 9.79 5.57
CA THR A 249 16.00 10.70 4.77
C THR A 249 16.71 11.95 4.25
N ALA A 250 17.98 12.20 4.59
CA ALA A 250 18.80 13.34 4.15
C ALA A 250 17.99 14.66 4.06
N VAL A 251 17.55 15.14 5.23
CA VAL A 251 16.84 16.40 5.52
C VAL A 251 16.66 17.36 4.32
N ALA A 252 15.49 17.29 3.69
CA ALA A 252 15.12 17.95 2.43
C ALA A 252 15.41 19.47 2.31
N LEU A 253 15.53 20.21 3.42
CA LEU A 253 15.73 21.66 3.43
C LEU A 253 17.16 22.09 3.81
N ASP A 254 18.06 21.12 4.04
CA ASP A 254 19.46 21.32 4.47
C ASP A 254 19.59 22.45 5.51
N THR A 255 18.70 22.43 6.51
CA THR A 255 18.59 23.45 7.55
C THR A 255 18.65 22.78 8.91
N GLU A 256 19.62 23.17 9.73
CA GLU A 256 19.60 22.80 11.15
C GLU A 256 18.48 23.55 11.88
N ILE A 257 17.69 22.79 12.64
CA ILE A 257 16.63 23.32 13.51
C ILE A 257 17.02 23.10 14.98
N PRO A 258 16.69 24.04 15.87
CA PRO A 258 17.07 23.92 17.27
C PRO A 258 16.29 22.77 17.94
N THR A 259 16.96 22.09 18.88
CA THR A 259 16.37 21.01 19.68
C THR A 259 15.20 21.49 20.54
N GLU A 260 15.18 22.77 20.93
CA GLU A 260 14.06 23.37 21.67
C GLU A 260 12.84 23.51 20.76
N LEU A 261 11.70 22.99 21.18
CA LEU A 261 10.45 23.16 20.44
C LEU A 261 9.95 24.60 20.57
N PRO A 262 9.55 25.26 19.46
CA PRO A 262 8.84 26.52 19.54
C PRO A 262 7.43 26.29 20.09
N TYR A 263 6.90 27.31 20.79
CA TYR A 263 5.51 27.28 21.24
C TYR A 263 4.57 27.08 20.05
N ASN A 264 3.56 26.24 20.25
CA ASN A 264 2.65 25.79 19.21
C ASN A 264 1.33 25.31 19.84
N ASP A 265 0.30 25.10 19.04
CA ASP A 265 -1.06 24.81 19.54
C ASP A 265 -1.14 23.47 20.31
N TYR A 266 -0.15 22.59 20.10
CA TYR A 266 -0.06 21.27 20.71
C TYR A 266 1.16 21.15 21.63
N PHE A 267 1.72 22.26 22.10
CA PHE A 267 3.00 22.28 22.83
C PHE A 267 3.02 21.36 24.06
N GLU A 268 1.89 21.27 24.75
CA GLU A 268 1.72 20.44 25.96
C GLU A 268 1.87 18.93 25.70
N TYR A 269 1.69 18.48 24.45
CA TYR A 269 1.84 17.07 24.08
C TYR A 269 3.30 16.61 24.10
N PHE A 270 4.25 17.55 24.10
CA PHE A 270 5.69 17.27 24.10
C PHE A 270 6.30 17.33 25.51
N GLY A 271 5.47 17.31 26.55
CA GLY A 271 5.95 17.22 27.94
C GLY A 271 6.53 15.83 28.25
N PRO A 272 7.48 15.74 29.19
CA PRO A 272 7.91 16.79 30.11
C PRO A 272 9.12 17.63 29.65
N ASP A 273 9.81 17.23 28.59
CA ASP A 273 11.11 17.78 28.19
C ASP A 273 11.03 18.85 27.10
N PHE A 274 9.95 18.88 26.31
CA PHE A 274 9.67 19.87 25.25
C PHE A 274 10.80 19.97 24.22
N LYS A 275 11.43 18.83 23.91
CA LYS A 275 12.52 18.72 22.93
C LYS A 275 12.05 18.04 21.65
N LEU A 276 12.71 18.39 20.55
CA LEU A 276 12.49 17.74 19.26
C LEU A 276 13.09 16.34 19.22
N HIS A 277 14.24 16.11 19.86
CA HIS A 277 14.96 14.84 19.77
C HIS A 277 14.57 13.89 20.90
N ILE A 278 14.25 12.65 20.53
CA ILE A 278 14.05 11.54 21.46
C ILE A 278 15.37 10.83 21.75
N SER A 279 15.48 10.25 22.94
CA SER A 279 16.59 9.35 23.31
C SER A 279 16.20 7.90 23.02
N PRO A 280 17.16 7.03 22.67
CA PRO A 280 16.87 5.61 22.49
C PRO A 280 16.47 4.97 23.83
N SER A 281 15.67 3.91 23.75
CA SER A 281 15.29 3.11 24.91
C SER A 281 16.43 2.19 25.38
N ASN A 282 16.29 1.59 26.57
CA ASN A 282 17.20 0.54 27.06
C ASN A 282 16.86 -0.87 26.52
N MET A 283 16.08 -0.95 25.45
CA MET A 283 15.74 -2.20 24.79
C MET A 283 16.99 -2.89 24.25
N THR A 284 17.04 -4.22 24.35
CA THR A 284 18.18 -4.98 23.82
C THR A 284 18.07 -5.11 22.31
N ASN A 285 19.11 -4.66 21.59
CA ASN A 285 19.21 -4.88 20.16
C ASN A 285 19.45 -6.38 19.85
N GLN A 286 18.46 -7.02 19.23
CA GLN A 286 18.54 -8.44 18.88
C GLN A 286 19.25 -8.70 17.54
N ASN A 287 19.71 -7.63 16.86
CA ASN A 287 20.39 -7.68 15.58
C ASN A 287 21.90 -7.74 15.80
N THR A 288 22.43 -8.95 15.96
CA THR A 288 23.89 -9.11 16.08
C THR A 288 24.60 -8.69 14.79
N ASN A 289 25.84 -8.21 14.89
CA ASN A 289 26.62 -7.83 13.72
C ASN A 289 26.77 -8.99 12.71
N GLU A 290 26.93 -10.23 13.21
CA GLU A 290 26.97 -11.42 12.36
C GLU A 290 25.67 -11.65 11.58
N TYR A 291 24.53 -11.41 12.22
CA TYR A 291 23.21 -11.51 11.58
C TYR A 291 23.06 -10.46 10.47
N LEU A 292 23.37 -9.19 10.78
CA LEU A 292 23.29 -8.09 9.83
C LEU A 292 24.25 -8.30 8.65
N GLU A 293 25.51 -8.65 8.89
CA GLU A 293 26.48 -8.90 7.83
C GLU A 293 26.06 -10.06 6.91
N LYS A 294 25.48 -11.12 7.47
CA LYS A 294 25.00 -12.26 6.68
C LYS A 294 23.86 -11.88 5.73
N ILE A 295 22.91 -11.06 6.20
CA ILE A 295 21.82 -10.54 5.35
C ILE A 295 22.40 -9.62 4.28
N LYS A 296 23.22 -8.65 4.68
CA LYS A 296 23.86 -7.70 3.77
C LYS A 296 24.65 -8.42 2.66
N GLN A 297 25.45 -9.43 2.98
CA GLN A 297 26.19 -10.20 1.98
C GLN A 297 25.28 -10.85 0.96
N ARG A 298 24.18 -11.47 1.39
CA ARG A 298 23.22 -12.10 0.49
C ARG A 298 22.48 -11.08 -0.39
N LEU A 299 22.12 -9.93 0.15
CA LEU A 299 21.53 -8.85 -0.64
C LEU A 299 22.53 -8.28 -1.66
N PHE A 300 23.82 -8.18 -1.31
CA PHE A 300 24.87 -7.81 -2.25
C PHE A 300 25.03 -8.84 -3.37
N GLU A 301 24.90 -10.14 -3.09
CA GLU A 301 24.89 -11.18 -4.11
C GLU A 301 23.70 -11.03 -5.06
N ASN A 302 22.50 -10.80 -4.53
CA ASN A 302 21.30 -10.54 -5.34
C ASN A 302 21.50 -9.31 -6.24
N LEU A 303 21.97 -8.19 -5.69
CA LEU A 303 22.18 -6.94 -6.42
C LEU A 303 23.27 -7.06 -7.50
N ARG A 304 24.24 -7.97 -7.35
CA ARG A 304 25.28 -8.23 -8.38
C ARG A 304 24.74 -8.93 -9.62
N VAL A 305 23.58 -9.58 -9.54
CA VAL A 305 22.96 -10.28 -10.68
C VAL A 305 22.36 -9.28 -11.67
N LEU A 306 21.98 -8.08 -11.20
CA LEU A 306 21.42 -7.04 -12.04
C LEU A 306 22.40 -6.69 -13.18
N PRO A 307 21.90 -6.50 -14.42
CA PRO A 307 22.76 -6.14 -15.53
C PRO A 307 23.41 -4.78 -15.24
N HIS A 308 24.71 -4.80 -14.98
CA HIS A 308 25.48 -3.57 -14.82
C HIS A 308 25.44 -2.81 -16.15
N ALA A 309 24.76 -1.67 -16.21
CA ALA A 309 24.75 -0.85 -17.40
C ALA A 309 26.18 -0.31 -17.62
N PRO A 310 26.88 -0.65 -18.72
CA PRO A 310 28.03 0.15 -19.14
C PRO A 310 27.48 1.54 -19.48
N GLU A 311 28.16 2.63 -19.08
CA GLU A 311 27.74 4.01 -19.33
C GLU A 311 27.21 4.19 -20.76
N VAL A 312 25.88 4.28 -20.91
CA VAL A 312 25.24 4.59 -22.19
C VAL A 312 25.15 6.10 -22.29
N GLN A 313 25.83 6.71 -23.27
CA GLN A 313 25.68 8.11 -23.60
C GLN A 313 24.20 8.45 -23.82
N MET A 314 23.69 9.42 -23.08
CA MET A 314 22.35 9.99 -23.25
C MET A 314 22.17 10.46 -24.70
N GLN A 315 21.35 9.75 -25.47
CA GLN A 315 20.79 10.30 -26.71
C GLN A 315 19.49 11.04 -26.39
N ALA A 316 19.33 12.22 -26.98
CA ALA A 316 18.13 13.02 -26.83
C ALA A 316 16.90 12.26 -27.36
N ILE A 317 15.85 12.21 -26.54
CA ILE A 317 14.54 11.66 -26.91
C ILE A 317 13.98 12.54 -28.03
N PRO A 318 13.63 11.99 -29.21
CA PRO A 318 12.95 12.76 -30.25
C PRO A 318 11.60 13.25 -29.74
N GLU A 319 11.20 14.47 -30.07
CA GLU A 319 9.88 15.01 -29.73
C GLU A 319 8.78 14.16 -30.37
N ASP A 320 8.03 13.42 -29.56
CA ASP A 320 6.83 12.72 -29.99
C ASP A 320 5.75 13.75 -30.38
N LYS A 321 5.49 13.87 -31.68
CA LYS A 321 4.27 14.52 -32.18
C LYS A 321 3.08 13.65 -31.79
N ILE A 322 2.21 14.21 -30.96
CA ILE A 322 0.88 13.67 -30.66
C ILE A 322 0.11 13.51 -31.99
N PRO A 323 -0.27 12.29 -32.42
CA PRO A 323 -1.32 12.14 -33.42
C PRO A 323 -2.65 12.46 -32.73
N GLU A 324 -3.47 13.33 -33.33
CA GLU A 324 -4.85 13.50 -32.88
C GLU A 324 -5.60 12.17 -33.07
N GLU A 325 -6.06 11.55 -31.98
CA GLU A 325 -6.94 10.38 -32.02
C GLU A 325 -8.30 10.80 -32.59
N SER A 326 -8.51 10.47 -33.86
CA SER A 326 -9.85 10.29 -34.43
C SER A 326 -9.80 9.06 -35.34
N GLY A 327 -10.25 7.91 -34.84
CA GLY A 327 -10.37 6.68 -35.62
C GLY A 327 -10.76 5.49 -34.75
N ASP A 328 -11.78 4.74 -35.18
CA ASP A 328 -12.36 3.57 -34.52
C ASP A 328 -11.34 2.43 -34.31
N GLU A 329 -11.45 1.71 -33.18
CA GLU A 329 -10.47 0.72 -32.65
C GLU A 329 -10.31 -0.58 -33.46
N ASP A 330 -10.92 -0.72 -34.63
CA ASP A 330 -10.92 -1.97 -35.42
C ASP A 330 -9.95 -1.96 -36.64
N GLU A 331 -9.13 -0.92 -36.82
CA GLU A 331 -8.15 -0.82 -37.94
C GLU A 331 -6.69 -0.55 -37.50
N GLU A 332 -6.23 -1.08 -36.36
CA GLU A 332 -4.79 -1.01 -36.03
C GLU A 332 -3.99 -2.22 -36.56
N ASP A 333 -2.93 -1.93 -37.33
CA ASP A 333 -1.99 -2.90 -37.91
C ASP A 333 -1.19 -3.61 -36.80
N PRO A 334 -1.17 -4.95 -36.73
CA PRO A 334 -0.44 -5.71 -35.70
C PRO A 334 1.08 -5.47 -35.69
N GLU A 335 1.65 -4.82 -36.72
CA GLU A 335 3.07 -4.40 -36.74
C GLU A 335 3.32 -2.97 -36.20
N GLN A 336 2.27 -2.21 -35.86
CA GLN A 336 2.44 -0.90 -35.22
C GLN A 336 2.77 -1.01 -33.73
N ARG A 337 3.78 -0.26 -33.32
CA ARG A 337 4.25 -0.23 -31.94
C ARG A 337 3.24 0.51 -31.08
N ILE A 338 2.47 -0.24 -30.29
CA ILE A 338 1.63 0.32 -29.24
C ILE A 338 2.47 1.16 -28.25
N SER A 339 1.87 2.22 -27.72
CA SER A 339 2.48 3.02 -26.66
C SER A 339 2.82 2.14 -25.46
N ILE A 340 3.97 2.41 -24.83
CA ILE A 340 4.45 1.70 -23.64
C ILE A 340 3.39 1.75 -22.51
N CYS A 341 2.65 2.86 -22.40
CA CYS A 341 1.54 3.01 -21.46
C CYS A 341 0.41 1.99 -21.71
N SER A 342 0.05 1.76 -22.98
CA SER A 342 -1.00 0.81 -23.38
C SER A 342 -0.56 -0.65 -23.17
N SER A 343 0.74 -0.92 -23.28
CA SER A 343 1.35 -2.21 -22.94
C SER A 343 1.29 -2.48 -21.43
N ASP A 344 1.71 -1.52 -20.61
CA ASP A 344 1.76 -1.69 -19.15
C ASP A 344 0.35 -1.87 -18.56
N LYS A 345 -0.66 -1.19 -19.13
CA LYS A 345 -2.08 -1.34 -18.74
C LYS A 345 -2.67 -2.73 -19.05
N ARG A 346 -2.08 -3.48 -19.99
CA ARG A 346 -2.57 -4.79 -20.45
C ARG A 346 -2.02 -5.97 -19.63
N THR A 347 -1.14 -5.75 -18.66
CA THR A 347 -0.57 -6.86 -17.86
C THR A 347 -1.56 -7.30 -16.78
N ALA A 348 -2.54 -8.12 -17.16
CA ALA A 348 -3.37 -8.90 -16.25
C ALA A 348 -2.70 -10.26 -15.97
N CYS A 349 -2.90 -10.80 -14.77
CA CYS A 349 -2.38 -12.11 -14.35
C CYS A 349 -3.00 -13.22 -15.22
N GLU A 350 -2.19 -14.12 -15.78
CA GLU A 350 -2.65 -15.19 -16.69
C GLU A 350 -3.50 -16.28 -15.99
N GLU A 351 -3.79 -16.16 -14.70
CA GLU A 351 -4.61 -17.13 -13.94
C GLU A 351 -6.04 -16.63 -13.59
N GLU A 352 -6.46 -15.45 -14.05
CA GLU A 352 -7.87 -15.03 -13.92
C GLU A 352 -8.71 -15.60 -15.07
N PHE A 353 -9.26 -16.80 -14.86
CA PHE A 353 -10.41 -17.25 -15.66
C PHE A 353 -11.63 -16.40 -15.30
N SER A 354 -11.90 -15.38 -16.10
CA SER A 354 -13.18 -14.68 -16.10
C SER A 354 -14.21 -15.54 -16.84
N ASP A 355 -15.16 -16.12 -16.11
CA ASP A 355 -16.39 -16.67 -16.67
C ASP A 355 -17.24 -15.50 -17.20
N SER A 356 -17.12 -15.19 -18.49
CA SER A 356 -18.13 -14.40 -19.19
C SER A 356 -18.42 -14.99 -20.56
N GLU A 357 -19.56 -15.66 -20.64
CA GLU A 357 -20.14 -16.13 -21.90
C GLU A 357 -20.54 -14.94 -22.77
N GLU A 358 -20.02 -15.03 -23.99
CA GLU A 358 -20.15 -14.22 -25.18
C GLU A 358 -21.62 -14.07 -25.65
N GLU A 359 -22.27 -12.97 -25.29
CA GLU A 359 -23.54 -12.52 -25.91
C GLU A 359 -23.22 -11.50 -27.01
N GLY A 360 -22.92 -12.02 -28.21
CA GLY A 360 -22.80 -11.26 -29.45
C GLY A 360 -24.01 -11.50 -30.38
N GLU A 361 -24.67 -10.41 -30.79
CA GLU A 361 -25.84 -10.36 -31.67
C GLU A 361 -25.64 -11.09 -33.02
N GLY A 362 -26.66 -11.83 -33.49
CA GLY A 362 -26.58 -12.51 -34.78
C GLY A 362 -27.89 -13.09 -35.27
N GLY A 363 -28.83 -12.24 -35.67
CA GLY A 363 -30.03 -12.64 -36.39
C GLY A 363 -29.70 -13.32 -37.73
N ARG A 364 -29.69 -14.67 -37.76
CA ARG A 364 -29.67 -15.45 -39.00
C ARG A 364 -30.85 -16.41 -39.04
N LYS A 365 -31.79 -16.09 -39.95
CA LYS A 365 -32.84 -16.98 -40.43
C LYS A 365 -32.20 -18.24 -41.02
N ASN A 366 -32.66 -19.42 -40.59
CA ASN A 366 -32.73 -20.55 -41.52
C ASN A 366 -33.92 -21.44 -41.21
N SER A 367 -34.82 -21.54 -42.19
CA SER A 367 -36.01 -22.38 -42.19
C SER A 367 -35.72 -23.69 -42.89
N SER A 368 -36.01 -24.83 -42.24
CA SER A 368 -36.28 -26.08 -42.96
C SER A 368 -37.20 -26.99 -42.15
N ASN A 369 -38.40 -27.20 -42.70
CA ASN A 369 -39.44 -28.16 -42.29
C ASN A 369 -38.94 -29.60 -42.23
N PHE A 370 -39.39 -30.40 -41.24
CA PHE A 370 -40.24 -31.58 -41.51
C PHE A 370 -40.90 -32.23 -40.27
N LYS A 371 -42.23 -32.34 -40.36
CA LYS A 371 -43.17 -33.36 -39.83
C LYS A 371 -43.40 -33.60 -38.32
N LYS A 372 -44.63 -33.25 -37.90
CA LYS A 372 -45.40 -33.78 -36.77
C LYS A 372 -45.63 -35.31 -36.83
N ALA A 373 -45.55 -35.96 -35.67
CA ALA A 373 -46.40 -37.10 -35.29
C ALA A 373 -46.66 -37.02 -33.76
N LYS A 374 -47.85 -36.57 -33.37
CA LYS A 374 -48.98 -37.33 -32.78
C LYS A 374 -48.86 -37.65 -31.27
N ARG A 375 -49.67 -36.88 -30.54
CA ARG A 375 -50.19 -36.97 -29.17
C ARG A 375 -50.58 -38.39 -28.72
N VAL A 376 -50.26 -38.74 -27.47
CA VAL A 376 -51.11 -39.57 -26.60
C VAL A 376 -51.21 -38.88 -25.24
N LYS A 377 -52.45 -38.54 -24.85
CA LYS A 377 -52.86 -38.17 -23.50
C LYS A 377 -53.31 -39.46 -22.80
N THR A 378 -53.06 -39.57 -21.51
CA THR A 378 -54.03 -40.14 -20.57
C THR A 378 -53.96 -39.33 -19.28
N GLU A 379 -55.11 -38.76 -18.95
CA GLU A 379 -55.47 -38.09 -17.68
C GLU A 379 -55.99 -39.15 -16.70
N ASP A 380 -55.86 -38.86 -15.40
CA ASP A 380 -56.88 -39.01 -14.34
C ASP A 380 -56.16 -38.73 -12.99
N GLU A 381 -56.20 -37.52 -12.41
CA GLU A 381 -57.26 -36.86 -11.60
C GLU A 381 -57.71 -37.61 -10.31
N LYS A 382 -57.29 -37.08 -9.14
CA LYS A 382 -58.11 -36.48 -8.03
C LYS A 382 -57.40 -36.63 -6.67
N GLU A 383 -56.98 -35.57 -5.99
CA GLU A 383 -57.74 -34.54 -5.22
C GLU A 383 -58.23 -35.05 -3.85
N LYS A 384 -57.65 -34.53 -2.74
CA LYS A 384 -58.33 -33.83 -1.61
C LYS A 384 -57.51 -33.74 -0.30
N ASP A 385 -57.37 -32.49 0.15
CA ASP A 385 -57.06 -31.87 1.47
C ASP A 385 -58.08 -32.23 2.60
N PRO A 386 -58.08 -31.66 3.85
CA PRO A 386 -57.04 -31.10 4.77
C PRO A 386 -57.30 -31.43 6.29
N GLU A 387 -56.66 -30.66 7.21
CA GLU A 387 -56.93 -30.45 8.68
C GLU A 387 -56.39 -31.51 9.67
N GLU A 388 -55.88 -31.24 10.88
CA GLU A 388 -56.22 -30.23 11.89
C GLU A 388 -55.13 -30.08 13.00
N LYS A 389 -55.28 -29.05 13.84
CA LYS A 389 -54.41 -28.53 14.93
C LYS A 389 -54.38 -29.40 16.22
N LYS A 390 -53.32 -29.26 17.06
CA LYS A 390 -53.38 -28.88 18.51
C LYS A 390 -52.03 -28.91 19.27
N GLU A 391 -51.65 -27.72 19.76
CA GLU A 391 -51.23 -27.31 21.13
C GLU A 391 -50.45 -28.21 22.15
N VAL A 392 -49.36 -27.58 22.67
CA VAL A 392 -48.90 -27.42 24.09
C VAL A 392 -48.10 -28.55 24.77
N THR A 393 -46.81 -28.28 25.11
CA THR A 393 -46.31 -28.05 26.50
C THR A 393 -44.84 -27.61 26.53
N GLU A 394 -44.53 -26.66 27.41
CA GLU A 394 -43.20 -26.26 27.88
C GLU A 394 -42.51 -27.37 28.68
N GLU A 395 -41.18 -27.50 28.58
CA GLU A 395 -40.36 -27.85 29.76
C GLU A 395 -38.93 -27.29 29.64
N LYS A 396 -38.51 -26.65 30.74
CA LYS A 396 -37.20 -26.01 30.95
C LYS A 396 -36.14 -27.07 31.25
N THR A 397 -34.90 -26.82 30.80
CA THR A 397 -33.71 -27.38 31.48
C THR A 397 -32.64 -26.29 31.58
N LYS A 398 -32.39 -25.88 32.83
CA LYS A 398 -31.23 -25.09 33.26
C LYS A 398 -30.08 -26.06 33.53
N GLU A 399 -28.90 -25.80 33.00
CA GLU A 399 -27.65 -26.37 33.50
C GLU A 399 -26.97 -25.32 34.40
N GLU A 400 -26.80 -25.68 35.68
CA GLU A 400 -25.92 -25.01 36.64
C GLU A 400 -24.52 -25.66 36.60
N LYS A 401 -23.47 -24.84 36.73
CA LYS A 401 -22.18 -25.27 37.29
C LYS A 401 -21.62 -24.18 38.23
N PRO A 402 -20.80 -24.57 39.23
CA PRO A 402 -20.82 -23.94 40.55
C PRO A 402 -19.69 -22.94 40.79
N GLU A 403 -19.97 -22.00 41.70
CA GLU A 403 -19.01 -21.10 42.35
C GLU A 403 -18.07 -21.86 43.30
N ALA A 404 -16.78 -21.53 43.25
CA ALA A 404 -15.80 -21.87 44.26
C ALA A 404 -15.21 -20.58 44.88
N LYS A 405 -15.15 -20.60 46.22
CA LYS A 405 -14.90 -19.48 47.13
C LYS A 405 -13.49 -18.91 47.02
N GLY A 406 -13.41 -17.57 46.94
CA GLY A 406 -12.20 -16.80 47.21
C GLY A 406 -12.00 -16.56 48.71
N VAL A 407 -10.75 -16.69 49.15
CA VAL A 407 -10.27 -16.43 50.52
C VAL A 407 -9.69 -15.01 50.56
N ASN A 408 -10.06 -14.26 51.60
CA ASN A 408 -9.55 -12.94 51.97
C ASN A 408 -8.05 -12.96 52.25
N GLU A 409 -7.33 -11.95 51.77
CA GLU A 409 -6.16 -11.43 52.49
C GLU A 409 -6.12 -9.90 52.43
N GLU A 410 -6.14 -9.31 53.63
CA GLU A 410 -6.02 -7.89 53.91
C GLU A 410 -4.60 -7.41 53.65
N VAL A 411 -4.44 -6.24 53.02
CA VAL A 411 -3.19 -5.47 53.07
C VAL A 411 -3.43 -4.19 53.86
N LYS A 412 -2.81 -4.10 55.04
CA LYS A 412 -2.65 -2.87 55.82
C LYS A 412 -1.32 -2.19 55.46
N LEU A 413 -1.38 -0.87 55.43
CA LEU A 413 -0.29 0.08 55.25
C LEU A 413 0.91 -0.12 56.19
N ALA A 414 2.12 0.12 55.65
CA ALA A 414 3.15 1.00 56.22
C ALA A 414 4.03 1.54 55.09
#